data_AF-A0A850R3B3-F1
#
_entry.id   AF-A0A850R3B3-F1
#
_cell.length_a   1.000
_cell.length_b   1.000
_cell.length_c   1.000
_cell.angle_alpha   90.00
_cell.angle_beta   90.00
_cell.angle_gamma   90.00
#
_symmetry.space_group_name_H-M   'P 1'
#
loop_
_entity.id
_entity.type
_entity.pdbx_description
1 polymer ?
#
loop_
_entity_poly.entity_id
_entity_poly.type
_entity_poly.pdbx_seq_one_letter_code
_entity_poly.pdbx_strand_id
1 'polypeptide(L)'
;MFQAMKKNGGILALFALLATGLVAITHLLTEGRIAKQQEIELMDILNQVVPAQSHDNVLYKSCTLVKDLPRLGTNDAEPAYIATKDGKPVGIAIQAIAPDGYSGAIKLIVGLNMDGVVTGVRVLQQNET
;
A
#
# COMPACT_ATOMS: atom_id res chain seq x y z
N MET A 1 11.84 -41.78 -33.61
CA MET A 1 10.94 -41.30 -32.53
C MET A 1 11.68 -40.40 -31.52
N PHE A 2 12.75 -40.86 -30.86
CA PHE A 2 13.54 -40.07 -29.90
C PHE A 2 14.16 -38.76 -30.46
N GLN A 3 14.58 -38.75 -31.73
CA GLN A 3 15.20 -37.59 -32.37
C GLN A 3 14.21 -36.42 -32.58
N ALA A 4 12.95 -36.73 -32.91
CA ALA A 4 11.89 -35.74 -33.04
C ALA A 4 11.49 -35.16 -31.67
N MET A 5 11.46 -36.00 -30.63
CA MET A 5 11.22 -35.54 -29.25
C MET A 5 12.32 -34.59 -28.75
N LYS A 6 13.60 -34.89 -28.98
CA LYS A 6 14.72 -33.99 -28.63
C LYS A 6 14.63 -32.64 -29.35
N LYS A 7 14.33 -32.65 -30.66
CA LYS A 7 14.21 -31.42 -31.47
C LYS A 7 13.07 -30.53 -30.97
N ASN A 8 11.88 -31.09 -30.79
CA ASN A 8 10.71 -30.32 -30.38
C ASN A 8 10.82 -29.85 -28.92
N GLY A 9 11.37 -30.69 -28.03
CA GLY A 9 11.65 -30.31 -26.64
C GLY A 9 12.68 -29.17 -26.54
N GLY A 10 13.73 -29.19 -27.37
CA GLY A 10 14.72 -28.11 -27.43
C GLY A 10 14.12 -26.78 -27.92
N ILE A 11 13.24 -26.83 -28.93
CA ILE A 11 12.53 -25.64 -29.43
C ILE A 11 11.62 -25.07 -28.34
N LEU A 12 10.88 -25.93 -27.62
CA LEU A 12 9.99 -25.49 -26.55
C LEU A 12 10.76 -24.86 -25.39
N ALA A 13 11.90 -25.46 -24.99
CA ALA A 13 12.77 -24.92 -23.96
C ALA A 13 13.36 -23.55 -24.35
N LEU A 14 13.80 -23.39 -25.60
CA LEU A 14 14.29 -22.12 -26.11
C LEU A 14 13.19 -21.06 -26.10
N PHE A 15 11.98 -21.40 -26.56
CA PHE A 15 10.86 -20.48 -26.56
C PHE A 15 10.48 -20.05 -25.14
N ALA A 16 10.44 -21.00 -24.19
CA ALA A 16 10.18 -20.70 -22.79
C ALA A 16 11.24 -19.75 -22.20
N LEU A 17 12.54 -20.00 -22.46
CA LEU A 17 13.63 -19.13 -22.02
C LEU A 17 13.50 -17.71 -22.58
N LEU A 18 13.17 -17.59 -23.87
CA LEU A 18 12.98 -16.28 -24.51
C LEU A 18 11.77 -15.54 -23.94
N ALA A 19 10.65 -16.22 -23.76
CA ALA A 19 9.44 -15.63 -23.20
C ALA A 19 9.65 -15.17 -21.75
N THR A 20 10.19 -16.04 -20.89
CA THR A 20 10.50 -15.69 -19.49
C THR A 20 11.55 -14.59 -19.41
N GLY A 21 12.58 -14.63 -20.26
CA GLY A 21 13.59 -13.58 -20.34
C GLY A 21 13.00 -12.23 -20.69
N LEU A 22 12.11 -12.17 -21.69
CA LEU A 22 11.42 -10.94 -22.08
C LEU A 22 10.55 -10.38 -20.94
N VAL A 23 9.80 -11.24 -20.25
CA VAL A 23 8.98 -10.84 -19.09
C VAL A 23 9.86 -10.34 -17.96
N ALA A 24 10.97 -11.02 -17.66
CA ALA A 24 11.90 -10.61 -16.60
C ALA A 24 12.54 -9.25 -16.88
N ILE A 25 13.00 -9.01 -18.12
CA ILE A 25 13.55 -7.72 -18.54
C ILE A 25 12.50 -6.62 -18.39
N THR A 26 11.27 -6.89 -18.85
CA THR A 26 10.15 -5.95 -18.71
C THR A 26 9.89 -5.64 -17.25
N HIS A 27 9.85 -6.65 -16.39
CA HIS A 27 9.65 -6.47 -14.95
C HIS A 27 10.73 -5.58 -14.33
N LEU A 28 12.00 -5.86 -14.58
CA LEU A 28 13.13 -5.06 -14.06
C LEU A 28 13.08 -3.60 -14.54
N LEU A 29 12.69 -3.37 -15.80
CA LEU A 29 12.55 -2.01 -16.34
C LEU A 29 11.34 -1.26 -15.75
N THR A 30 10.30 -1.98 -15.33
CA THR A 30 9.03 -1.38 -14.87
C THR A 30 8.93 -1.30 -13.34
N GLU A 31 9.73 -2.06 -12.60
CA GLU A 31 9.71 -2.13 -11.13
C GLU A 31 9.81 -0.73 -10.49
N GLY A 32 10.77 0.09 -10.91
CA GLY A 32 10.92 1.45 -10.40
C GLY A 32 9.72 2.35 -10.70
N ARG A 33 9.03 2.14 -11.83
CA ARG A 33 7.82 2.90 -12.16
C ARG A 33 6.65 2.47 -11.29
N ILE A 34 6.53 1.18 -10.99
CA ILE A 34 5.49 0.62 -10.10
C ILE A 34 5.67 1.17 -8.69
N ALA A 35 6.88 1.12 -8.14
CA ALA A 35 7.17 1.66 -6.81
C ALA A 35 6.81 3.15 -6.70
N LYS A 36 7.16 3.95 -7.71
CA LYS A 36 6.79 5.37 -7.74
C LYS A 36 5.28 5.59 -7.81
N GLN A 37 4.54 4.76 -8.55
CA GLN A 37 3.08 4.87 -8.58
C GLN A 37 2.45 4.49 -7.24
N GLN A 38 2.99 3.48 -6.55
CA GLN A 38 2.54 3.11 -5.20
C GLN A 38 2.76 4.24 -4.20
N GLU A 39 3.89 4.96 -4.27
CA GLU A 39 4.13 6.13 -3.42
C GLU A 39 3.14 7.27 -3.68
N ILE A 40 2.82 7.53 -4.95
CA ILE A 40 1.84 8.56 -5.35
C ILE A 40 0.45 8.19 -4.86
N GLU A 41 0.04 6.94 -5.05
CA GLU A 41 -1.27 6.45 -4.61
C GLU A 41 -1.39 6.52 -3.08
N LEU A 42 -0.35 6.12 -2.34
CA LEU A 42 -0.30 6.25 -0.90
C LEU A 42 -0.40 7.73 -0.47
N MET A 43 0.28 8.64 -1.17
CA MET A 43 0.13 10.07 -0.92
C MET A 43 -1.27 10.58 -1.16
N ASP A 44 -1.91 10.20 -2.25
CA ASP A 44 -3.27 10.63 -2.57
C ASP A 44 -4.29 10.13 -1.55
N ILE A 45 -4.11 8.91 -1.04
CA ILE A 45 -4.92 8.35 0.05
C ILE A 45 -4.71 9.13 1.35
N LEU A 46 -3.46 9.42 1.70
CA LEU A 46 -3.11 10.15 2.92
C LEU A 46 -3.64 11.59 2.88
N ASN A 47 -3.54 12.26 1.74
CA ASN A 47 -4.04 13.62 1.55
C ASN A 47 -5.59 13.72 1.58
N GLN A 48 -6.30 12.61 1.36
CA GLN A 48 -7.76 12.56 1.52
C GLN A 48 -8.19 12.57 2.99
N VAL A 49 -7.37 12.02 3.89
CA VAL A 49 -7.70 11.94 5.33
C VAL A 49 -7.02 13.01 6.16
N VAL A 50 -5.84 13.47 5.75
CA VAL A 50 -5.13 14.61 6.32
C VAL A 50 -4.98 15.67 5.22
N PRO A 51 -5.72 16.79 5.28
CA PRO A 51 -5.72 17.78 4.20
C PRO A 51 -4.31 18.31 3.89
N ALA A 52 -3.92 18.32 2.61
CA ALA A 52 -2.58 18.75 2.18
C ALA A 52 -2.21 20.18 2.59
N GLN A 53 -3.20 21.05 2.83
CA GLN A 53 -2.97 22.44 3.28
C GLN A 53 -2.59 22.52 4.77
N SER A 54 -2.81 21.44 5.52
CA SER A 54 -2.56 21.39 6.96
C SER A 54 -1.12 21.07 7.34
N HIS A 55 -0.30 20.51 6.43
CA HIS A 55 1.07 20.08 6.68
C HIS A 55 2.03 20.47 5.55
N ASP A 56 3.34 20.40 5.80
CA ASP A 56 4.41 20.69 4.83
C ASP A 56 5.35 19.50 4.59
N ASN A 57 5.23 18.44 5.38
CA ASN A 57 6.04 17.23 5.26
C ASN A 57 5.46 16.21 4.28
N VAL A 58 6.34 15.30 3.84
CA VAL A 58 5.98 14.14 3.03
C VAL A 58 5.46 13.02 3.95
N LEU A 59 4.14 12.89 4.09
CA LEU A 59 3.50 12.03 5.09
C LEU A 59 4.00 10.57 5.09
N TYR A 60 4.20 9.95 3.92
CA TYR A 60 4.54 8.53 3.81
C TYR A 60 5.93 8.22 4.35
N LYS A 61 6.80 9.23 4.43
CA LYS A 61 8.14 9.12 5.02
C LYS A 61 8.12 9.25 6.54
N SER A 62 7.06 9.83 7.10
CA SER A 62 6.87 10.03 8.54
C SER A 62 5.99 8.92 9.13
N CYS A 63 6.35 7.66 8.86
CA CYS A 63 5.62 6.47 9.29
C CYS A 63 6.20 5.93 10.61
N THR A 64 5.32 5.57 11.55
CA THR A 64 5.63 4.82 12.77
C THR A 64 4.61 3.71 12.96
N LEU A 65 4.98 2.65 13.68
CA LEU A 65 4.07 1.54 13.97
C LEU A 65 3.43 1.74 15.33
N VAL A 66 2.10 1.64 15.40
CA VAL A 66 1.31 1.78 16.62
C VAL A 66 0.53 0.50 16.85
N LYS A 67 0.48 0.08 18.12
CA LYS A 67 -0.27 -1.11 18.54
C LYS A 67 -1.26 -0.72 19.63
N ASP A 68 -2.55 -0.84 19.31
CA ASP A 68 -3.65 -0.61 20.26
C ASP A 68 -4.88 -1.41 19.83
N LEU A 69 -5.01 -2.63 20.36
CA LEU A 69 -6.04 -3.59 19.95
C LEU A 69 -7.47 -3.03 20.05
N PRO A 70 -7.92 -2.45 21.18
CA PRO A 70 -9.25 -1.88 21.28
C PRO A 70 -9.56 -0.78 20.26
N ARG A 71 -8.56 0.01 19.87
CA ARG A 71 -8.77 1.18 19.00
C ARG A 71 -8.55 0.90 17.53
N LEU A 72 -7.69 -0.06 17.20
CA LEU A 72 -7.31 -0.40 15.83
C LEU A 72 -7.97 -1.67 15.32
N GLY A 73 -8.65 -2.43 16.20
CA GLY A 73 -9.37 -3.66 15.84
C GLY A 73 -8.46 -4.81 15.38
N THR A 74 -7.16 -4.73 15.68
CA THR A 74 -6.15 -5.72 15.32
C THR A 74 -5.06 -5.83 16.39
N ASN A 75 -4.47 -7.02 16.52
CA ASN A 75 -3.34 -7.28 17.43
C ASN A 75 -1.98 -6.91 16.82
N ASP A 76 -1.97 -6.68 15.51
CA ASP A 76 -0.78 -6.31 14.76
C ASP A 76 -0.48 -4.81 14.92
N ALA A 77 0.78 -4.43 14.69
CA ALA A 77 1.16 -3.04 14.72
C ALA A 77 0.82 -2.41 13.37
N GLU A 78 0.00 -1.36 13.40
CA GLU A 78 -0.49 -0.68 12.20
C GLU A 78 0.29 0.62 11.96
N PRO A 79 0.51 1.00 10.69
CA PRO A 79 1.21 2.23 10.35
C PRO A 79 0.38 3.46 10.71
N ALA A 80 1.06 4.41 11.34
CA ALA A 80 0.61 5.76 11.65
C ALA A 80 1.54 6.77 10.99
N TYR A 81 0.98 7.67 10.19
CA TYR A 81 1.70 8.69 9.45
C TYR A 81 1.48 10.05 10.11
N ILE A 82 2.57 10.67 10.57
CA ILE A 82 2.51 11.92 11.30
C ILE A 82 2.62 13.10 10.33
N ALA A 83 1.61 13.95 10.35
CA ALA A 83 1.60 15.22 9.63
C ALA A 83 2.26 16.28 10.48
N THR A 84 3.21 17.01 9.90
CA THR A 84 3.90 18.12 10.56
C THR A 84 3.80 19.39 9.72
N LYS A 85 3.74 20.53 10.40
CA LYS A 85 3.85 21.86 9.80
C LYS A 85 4.85 22.68 10.60
N ASP A 86 5.84 23.26 9.92
CA ASP A 86 6.92 24.03 10.56
C ASP A 86 7.61 23.23 11.69
N GLY A 87 7.75 21.91 11.51
CA GLY A 87 8.33 20.98 12.48
C GLY A 87 7.42 20.62 13.68
N LYS A 88 6.17 21.08 13.72
CA LYS A 88 5.20 20.73 14.77
C LYS A 88 4.19 19.69 14.26
N PRO A 89 3.82 18.67 15.05
CA PRO A 89 2.78 17.74 14.66
C PRO A 89 1.42 18.45 14.63
N VAL A 90 0.66 18.23 13.55
CA VAL A 90 -0.64 18.88 13.27
C VAL A 90 -1.75 17.88 13.02
N GLY A 91 -1.40 16.63 12.71
CA GLY A 91 -2.35 15.55 12.52
C GLY A 91 -1.66 14.20 12.35
N ILE A 92 -2.45 13.14 12.31
CA ILE A 92 -1.98 11.76 12.18
C ILE A 92 -2.97 11.00 11.29
N ALA A 93 -2.48 10.23 10.32
CA ALA A 93 -3.27 9.24 9.60
C ALA A 93 -2.91 7.84 10.09
N ILE A 94 -3.85 7.12 10.68
CA ILE A 94 -3.60 5.81 11.30
C ILE A 94 -4.41 4.74 10.56
N GLN A 95 -3.79 3.62 10.24
CA GLN A 95 -4.51 2.46 9.72
C GLN A 95 -5.22 1.70 10.85
N ALA A 96 -6.44 1.27 10.58
CA ALA A 96 -7.26 0.51 11.50
C ALA A 96 -8.04 -0.57 10.73
N ILE A 97 -8.38 -1.66 11.41
CA ILE A 97 -9.16 -2.75 10.88
C ILE A 97 -10.49 -2.79 11.63
N ALA A 98 -11.60 -2.74 10.90
CA ALA A 98 -12.89 -3.13 11.46
C ALA A 98 -13.06 -4.64 11.20
N PRO A 99 -12.90 -5.51 12.23
CA PRO A 99 -12.92 -6.97 12.04
C PRO A 99 -14.32 -7.50 11.69
N ASP A 100 -15.37 -6.80 12.12
CA ASP A 100 -16.76 -7.26 12.08
C ASP A 100 -17.54 -6.72 10.87
N GLY A 101 -16.91 -6.61 9.70
CA GLY A 101 -17.62 -6.26 8.46
C GLY A 101 -18.49 -7.41 7.93
N TYR A 102 -19.54 -7.11 7.18
CA TYR A 102 -20.53 -8.13 6.75
C TYR A 102 -19.90 -9.24 5.90
N SER A 103 -18.96 -8.85 5.03
CA SER A 103 -18.20 -9.77 4.16
C SER A 103 -16.75 -9.97 4.61
N GLY A 104 -16.46 -9.70 5.89
CA GLY A 104 -15.13 -9.81 6.49
C GLY A 104 -14.50 -8.46 6.84
N ALA A 105 -13.21 -8.49 7.18
CA ALA A 105 -12.50 -7.34 7.72
C ALA A 105 -12.39 -6.18 6.73
N ILE A 106 -12.64 -4.96 7.21
CA ILE A 106 -12.51 -3.71 6.44
C ILE A 106 -11.25 -3.00 6.90
N LYS A 107 -10.32 -2.74 5.98
CA LYS A 107 -9.13 -1.93 6.26
C LYS A 107 -9.42 -0.47 5.97
N LEU A 108 -9.16 0.36 6.96
CA LEU A 108 -9.43 1.78 6.97
C LEU A 108 -8.14 2.54 7.21
N ILE A 109 -8.11 3.78 6.75
CA ILE A 109 -7.19 4.80 7.22
C ILE A 109 -7.98 5.99 7.76
N VAL A 110 -7.65 6.42 8.96
CA VAL A 110 -8.37 7.46 9.71
C VAL A 110 -7.41 8.62 9.96
N GLY A 111 -7.79 9.80 9.48
CA GLY A 111 -7.10 11.05 9.76
C GLY A 111 -7.63 11.68 11.05
N LEU A 112 -6.72 12.13 11.91
CA LEU A 112 -6.99 12.78 13.17
C LEU A 112 -6.19 14.08 13.24
N ASN A 113 -6.76 15.15 13.78
CA ASN A 113 -5.98 16.31 14.20
C ASN A 113 -5.39 16.10 15.61
N MET A 114 -4.56 17.03 16.08
CA MET A 114 -3.95 16.95 17.42
C MET A 114 -4.96 17.07 18.58
N ASP A 115 -6.18 17.53 18.31
CA ASP A 115 -7.28 17.59 19.29
C ASP A 115 -8.07 16.26 19.36
N GLY A 116 -7.70 15.25 18.56
CA GLY A 116 -8.37 13.96 18.48
C GLY A 116 -9.66 13.97 17.65
N VAL A 117 -9.92 15.04 16.90
CA VAL A 117 -11.03 15.14 15.96
C VAL A 117 -10.69 14.43 14.66
N VAL A 118 -11.61 13.59 14.17
CA VAL A 118 -11.48 12.90 12.89
C VAL A 118 -11.59 13.91 11.75
N THR A 119 -10.52 14.04 10.96
CA THR A 119 -10.47 14.92 9.78
C THR A 119 -10.97 14.23 8.51
N GLY A 120 -10.89 12.90 8.47
CA GLY A 120 -11.40 12.10 7.35
C GLY A 120 -11.19 10.60 7.55
N VAL A 121 -11.93 9.80 6.81
CA VAL A 121 -11.81 8.32 6.81
C VAL A 121 -11.82 7.83 5.38
N ARG A 122 -10.96 6.87 5.05
CA ARG A 122 -10.94 6.22 3.75
C ARG A 122 -10.83 4.70 3.89
N VAL A 123 -11.61 3.98 3.09
CA VAL A 123 -11.50 2.53 2.95
C VAL A 123 -10.33 2.20 2.03
N LEU A 124 -9.39 1.40 2.53
CA LEU A 124 -8.25 0.87 1.76
C LEU A 124 -8.60 -0.45 1.10
N GLN A 125 -9.32 -1.32 1.80
CA GLN A 125 -9.69 -2.64 1.33
C GLN A 125 -10.98 -3.09 2.01
N GLN A 126 -11.93 -3.60 1.23
CA GLN A 126 -13.15 -4.25 1.72
C GLN A 126 -13.60 -5.32 0.74
N ASN A 127 -14.37 -6.29 1.23
CA ASN A 127 -14.97 -7.35 0.42
C ASN A 127 -16.51 -7.22 0.34
N GLU A 128 -17.05 -6.06 0.70
CA GLU A 128 -18.49 -5.79 0.66
C GLU A 128 -18.98 -5.64 -0.79
N THR A 129 -20.24 -6.03 -1.02
CA THR A 129 -20.94 -5.93 -2.32
C THR A 129 -21.77 -4.67 -2.41
#